data_AF-A0A4R2IF95-F1
#
_entry.id   AF-A0A4R2IF95-F1
#
_cell.length_a   1.000
_cell.length_b   1.000
_cell.length_c   1.000
_cell.angle_alpha   90.00
_cell.angle_beta   90.00
_cell.angle_gamma   90.00
#
_symmetry.space_group_name_H-M   'P 1'
#
loop_
_entity.id
_entity.type
_entity.pdbx_description
1 polymer ?
#
loop_
_entity_poly.entity_id
_entity_poly.type
_entity_poly.pdbx_seq_one_letter_code
_entity_poly.pdbx_strand_id
1 'polypeptide(L)'
;MKPRCPCIALLAVAASSAQAAPPPWDEVVFADAFEGPATCPQTIIIPDGTRRTRLLNSNISYGVSVTVRPSVFLAEYDNIWGHNTPYDGITPWPGVTGSAPVLRSFHRWNYVAAHFRTPATVPPGYSGRFVNPATIAGPNITMAISRACGDFATHLPSPGCITRDVPTADAYMVFWQFNTSSPQMACNLQTDTDYYINIIQSDQESLTECVGDLCQVAPWRN
;
A
#
# COMPACT_ATOMS: atom_id res chain seq x y z
N MET A 1 65.07 49.30 10.77
CA MET A 1 63.71 49.04 10.25
C MET A 1 63.62 47.55 9.90
N LYS A 2 62.78 46.79 10.61
CA LYS A 2 62.58 45.33 10.42
C LYS A 2 61.15 45.11 9.91
N PRO A 3 60.90 44.40 8.80
CA PRO A 3 59.54 44.09 8.39
C PRO A 3 59.04 42.87 9.17
N ARG A 4 57.82 42.96 9.71
CA ARG A 4 57.11 41.83 10.32
C ARG A 4 56.18 41.21 9.26
N CYS A 5 56.33 39.91 9.08
CA CYS A 5 55.51 39.05 8.22
C CYS A 5 54.25 38.61 8.99
N PRO A 6 53.02 38.76 8.47
CA PRO A 6 51.84 38.19 9.10
C PRO A 6 51.57 36.78 8.56
N CYS A 7 51.51 35.79 9.44
CA CYS A 7 50.98 34.47 9.16
C CYS A 7 49.46 34.55 8.99
N ILE A 8 48.96 34.18 7.81
CA ILE A 8 47.54 33.95 7.55
C ILE A 8 47.22 32.53 8.01
N ALA A 9 46.41 32.40 9.07
CA ALA A 9 45.88 31.12 9.51
C ALA A 9 44.60 30.80 8.71
N LEU A 10 44.64 29.73 7.91
CA LEU A 10 43.47 29.17 7.22
C LEU A 10 42.60 28.42 8.26
N LEU A 11 41.38 28.90 8.53
CA LEU A 11 40.35 28.12 9.22
C LEU A 11 39.65 27.23 8.19
N ALA A 12 39.86 25.91 8.30
CA ALA A 12 39.05 24.92 7.60
C ALA A 12 37.74 24.70 8.38
N VAL A 13 36.62 25.13 7.80
CA VAL A 13 35.27 24.81 8.32
C VAL A 13 34.91 23.42 7.81
N ALA A 14 34.92 22.43 8.70
CA ALA A 14 34.38 21.11 8.42
C ALA A 14 32.86 21.21 8.32
N ALA A 15 32.31 21.12 7.11
CA ALA A 15 30.89 20.98 6.88
C ALA A 15 30.48 19.55 7.24
N SER A 16 29.96 19.37 8.44
CA SER A 16 29.31 18.13 8.85
C SER A 16 28.03 17.96 8.04
N SER A 17 27.96 16.93 7.20
CA SER A 17 26.70 16.47 6.62
C SER A 17 25.82 15.97 7.75
N ALA A 18 24.89 16.81 8.23
CA ALA A 18 23.84 16.38 9.13
C ALA A 18 22.92 15.44 8.35
N GLN A 19 23.22 14.14 8.37
CA GLN A 19 22.20 13.11 8.13
C GLN A 19 21.18 13.28 9.26
N ALA A 20 20.01 13.82 8.94
CA ALA A 20 18.87 13.76 9.84
C ALA A 20 18.60 12.27 10.13
N ALA A 21 18.81 11.85 11.38
CA ALA A 21 18.37 10.54 11.81
C ALA A 21 16.85 10.45 11.55
N PRO A 22 16.34 9.36 10.97
CA PRO A 22 14.91 9.17 10.86
C PRO A 22 14.31 9.30 12.27
N PRO A 23 13.17 10.00 12.43
CA PRO A 23 12.56 10.17 13.74
C PRO A 23 12.29 8.80 14.37
N PRO A 24 12.46 8.67 15.71
CA PRO A 24 12.06 7.45 16.40
C PRO A 24 10.56 7.21 16.15
N TRP A 25 10.18 5.94 15.95
CA TRP A 25 8.79 5.49 15.74
C TRP A 25 7.85 5.87 16.89
N ASP A 26 8.39 6.43 17.97
CA ASP A 26 7.70 6.87 19.17
C ASP A 26 7.04 8.25 18.99
N GLU A 27 7.38 8.98 17.93
CA GLU A 27 6.77 10.26 17.53
C GLU A 27 5.80 10.08 16.34
N VAL A 28 5.08 8.96 16.32
CA VAL A 28 3.96 8.76 15.38
C VAL A 28 2.79 9.56 15.92
N VAL A 29 2.55 10.74 15.33
CA VAL A 29 1.24 11.39 15.38
C VAL A 29 0.29 10.48 14.63
N PHE A 30 -0.35 9.56 15.35
CA PHE A 30 -1.53 8.90 14.83
C PHE A 30 -2.51 10.01 14.43
N ALA A 31 -3.10 9.91 13.25
CA ALA A 31 -4.49 10.29 13.19
C ALA A 31 -5.22 9.31 14.13
N ASP A 32 -5.40 9.72 15.40
CA ASP A 32 -6.06 8.88 16.42
C ASP A 32 -7.46 8.45 15.97
N ALA A 33 -8.03 9.19 15.01
CA ALA A 33 -9.30 8.92 14.37
C ALA A 33 -9.13 8.34 12.96
N PHE A 34 -10.01 7.40 12.63
CA PHE A 34 -10.25 6.95 11.27
C PHE A 34 -10.74 8.11 10.40
N GLU A 35 -10.14 8.31 9.24
CA GLU A 35 -10.63 9.24 8.23
C GLU A 35 -11.75 8.55 7.44
N GLY A 36 -13.00 8.97 7.60
CA GLY A 36 -14.15 8.33 6.94
C GLY A 36 -14.04 8.19 5.41
N PRO A 37 -14.78 7.27 4.77
CA PRO A 37 -14.67 7.05 3.32
C PRO A 37 -15.09 8.26 2.47
N ALA A 38 -15.88 9.18 3.04
CA ALA A 38 -16.25 10.47 2.45
C ALA A 38 -15.12 11.52 2.51
N THR A 39 -14.09 11.32 3.35
CA THR A 39 -12.93 12.21 3.46
C THR A 39 -11.72 11.71 2.67
N CYS A 40 -11.81 10.53 2.05
CA CYS A 40 -10.80 10.05 1.13
C CYS A 40 -10.57 11.07 -0.01
N PRO A 41 -9.36 11.63 -0.14
CA PRO A 41 -9.09 12.59 -1.19
C PRO A 41 -9.30 11.95 -2.56
N GLN A 42 -9.61 12.75 -3.59
CA GLN A 42 -9.65 12.22 -4.96
C GLN A 42 -8.25 12.09 -5.55
N THR A 43 -7.29 12.84 -5.02
CA THR A 43 -5.90 12.84 -5.45
C THR A 43 -4.97 12.92 -4.25
N ILE A 44 -3.88 12.15 -4.29
CA ILE A 44 -2.81 12.20 -3.29
C ILE A 44 -1.47 12.50 -3.96
N ILE A 45 -0.52 13.00 -3.17
CA ILE A 45 0.90 13.02 -3.52
C ILE A 45 1.58 11.96 -2.67
N ILE A 46 2.22 10.99 -3.31
CA ILE A 46 2.97 9.93 -2.61
C ILE A 46 4.41 10.40 -2.33
N PRO A 47 5.19 9.74 -1.45
CA PRO A 47 6.51 10.21 -1.04
C PRO A 47 7.53 10.42 -2.17
N ASP A 48 7.33 9.78 -3.34
CA ASP A 48 8.16 10.01 -4.53
C ASP A 48 7.83 11.33 -5.29
N GLY A 49 6.88 12.11 -4.77
CA GLY A 49 6.46 13.41 -5.33
C GLY A 49 5.42 13.31 -6.44
N THR A 50 5.02 12.11 -6.86
CA THR A 50 4.07 11.93 -7.94
C THR A 50 2.62 11.98 -7.48
N ARG A 51 1.75 12.46 -8.38
CA ARG A 51 0.31 12.54 -8.14
C ARG A 51 -0.38 11.24 -8.52
N ARG A 52 -1.23 10.74 -7.63
CA ARG A 52 -2.12 9.60 -7.88
C ARG A 52 -3.58 10.04 -7.78
N THR A 53 -4.45 9.44 -8.57
CA THR A 53 -5.90 9.69 -8.60
C THR A 53 -6.63 8.45 -8.10
N ARG A 54 -7.59 8.62 -7.20
CA ARG A 54 -8.34 7.52 -6.62
C ARG A 54 -9.15 6.81 -7.71
N LEU A 55 -8.97 5.49 -7.81
CA LEU A 55 -9.80 4.63 -8.65
C LEU A 55 -10.95 4.11 -7.79
N LEU A 56 -12.18 4.54 -8.10
CA LEU A 56 -13.38 4.16 -7.36
C LEU A 56 -14.10 2.94 -7.96
N ASN A 57 -13.93 2.68 -9.25
CA ASN A 57 -14.57 1.57 -9.93
C ASN A 57 -13.59 0.84 -10.84
N SER A 58 -13.66 -0.49 -10.88
CA SER A 58 -12.94 -1.31 -11.84
C SER A 58 -13.71 -2.57 -12.16
N ASN A 59 -13.44 -3.12 -13.33
CA ASN A 59 -13.73 -4.50 -13.60
C ASN A 59 -12.75 -5.39 -12.79
N ILE A 60 -13.25 -6.46 -12.17
CA ILE A 60 -12.43 -7.39 -11.37
C ILE A 60 -12.56 -8.82 -11.94
N SER A 61 -11.43 -9.48 -12.17
CA SER A 61 -11.38 -10.93 -12.32
C SER A 61 -10.73 -11.56 -11.09
N TYR A 62 -11.01 -12.83 -10.84
CA TYR A 62 -10.52 -13.55 -9.67
C TYR A 62 -9.74 -14.79 -10.09
N GLY A 63 -8.51 -14.94 -9.59
CA GLY A 63 -7.62 -16.05 -9.92
C GLY A 63 -7.45 -16.22 -11.42
N VAL A 64 -7.55 -17.47 -11.90
CA VAL A 64 -7.48 -17.83 -13.33
C VAL A 64 -8.82 -17.66 -14.08
N SER A 65 -9.86 -17.11 -13.44
CA SER A 65 -11.17 -16.99 -14.08
C SER A 65 -11.14 -15.96 -15.21
N VAL A 66 -11.58 -16.38 -16.39
CA VAL A 66 -11.82 -15.50 -17.55
C VAL A 66 -13.05 -14.61 -17.37
N THR A 67 -13.91 -14.92 -16.41
CA THR A 67 -15.12 -14.14 -16.12
C THR A 67 -14.75 -12.92 -15.28
N VAL A 68 -15.40 -11.80 -15.59
CA VAL A 68 -15.15 -10.51 -14.96
C VAL A 68 -16.42 -10.03 -14.28
N ARG A 69 -16.30 -9.53 -13.05
CA ARG A 69 -17.37 -8.77 -12.41
C ARG A 69 -17.23 -7.30 -12.82
N PRO A 70 -18.22 -6.74 -13.54
CA PRO A 70 -18.09 -5.39 -14.10
C PRO A 70 -18.33 -4.32 -13.04
N SER A 71 -17.68 -3.16 -13.20
CA SER A 71 -18.00 -1.92 -12.46
C SER A 71 -18.06 -2.08 -10.94
N VAL A 72 -17.11 -2.83 -10.36
CA VAL A 72 -17.03 -3.04 -8.91
C VAL A 72 -16.57 -1.78 -8.22
N PHE A 73 -17.32 -1.34 -7.21
CA PHE A 73 -16.94 -0.23 -6.35
C PHE A 73 -15.80 -0.63 -5.40
N LEU A 74 -14.65 0.04 -5.55
CA LEU A 74 -13.39 -0.33 -4.91
C LEU A 74 -13.15 0.33 -3.54
N ALA A 75 -14.09 1.15 -3.05
CA ALA A 75 -13.90 1.83 -1.77
C ALA A 75 -14.12 0.91 -0.56
N GLU A 76 -14.67 -0.29 -0.74
CA GLU A 76 -14.94 -1.25 0.33
C GLU A 76 -14.21 -2.56 0.05
N TYR A 77 -13.56 -3.09 1.09
CA TYR A 77 -12.77 -4.33 1.05
C TYR A 77 -13.61 -5.53 0.59
N ASP A 78 -14.82 -5.65 1.13
CA ASP A 78 -15.72 -6.77 0.90
C ASP A 78 -16.07 -6.91 -0.59
N ASN A 79 -16.17 -5.79 -1.31
CA ASN A 79 -16.37 -5.80 -2.75
C ASN A 79 -15.14 -6.35 -3.49
N ILE A 80 -13.93 -6.21 -2.97
CA ILE A 80 -12.72 -6.65 -3.66
C ILE A 80 -12.38 -8.08 -3.25
N TRP A 81 -12.08 -8.32 -1.97
CA TRP A 81 -11.56 -9.58 -1.44
C TRP A 81 -12.61 -10.47 -0.78
N GLY A 82 -13.86 -10.00 -0.64
CA GLY A 82 -14.97 -10.79 -0.14
C GLY A 82 -15.52 -11.83 -1.12
N HIS A 83 -14.84 -12.04 -2.25
CA HIS A 83 -15.24 -12.96 -3.31
C HIS A 83 -14.05 -13.76 -3.81
N ASN A 84 -14.28 -14.98 -4.28
CA ASN A 84 -13.29 -15.77 -5.01
C ASN A 84 -13.69 -16.01 -6.48
N THR A 85 -14.95 -15.76 -6.82
CA THR A 85 -15.46 -15.73 -8.20
C THR A 85 -16.41 -14.53 -8.40
N PRO A 86 -16.70 -14.16 -9.66
CA PRO A 86 -17.69 -13.12 -9.95
C PRO A 86 -19.12 -13.42 -9.48
N TYR A 87 -19.43 -14.67 -9.12
CA TYR A 87 -20.79 -15.11 -8.80
C TYR A 87 -21.01 -15.36 -7.30
N ASP A 88 -19.95 -15.31 -6.50
CA ASP A 88 -20.05 -15.58 -5.06
C ASP A 88 -20.79 -14.45 -4.34
N GLY A 89 -21.48 -14.81 -3.25
CA GLY A 89 -21.91 -13.83 -2.26
C GLY A 89 -20.73 -13.13 -1.59
N ILE A 90 -21.00 -12.00 -0.94
CA ILE A 90 -19.98 -11.25 -0.20
C ILE A 90 -19.65 -12.01 1.09
N THR A 91 -18.37 -12.31 1.29
CA THR A 91 -17.80 -12.74 2.57
C THR A 91 -17.12 -11.55 3.21
N PRO A 92 -17.56 -11.10 4.40
CA PRO A 92 -16.93 -9.98 5.09
C PRO A 92 -15.47 -10.22 5.41
N TRP A 93 -14.73 -9.16 5.75
CA TRP A 93 -13.39 -9.24 6.32
C TRP A 93 -13.20 -10.44 7.30
N PRO A 94 -12.14 -11.26 7.15
CA PRO A 94 -10.98 -11.09 6.26
C PRO A 94 -11.16 -11.70 4.85
N GLY A 95 -12.39 -11.78 4.37
CA GLY A 95 -12.71 -12.20 3.01
C GLY A 95 -12.62 -13.71 2.80
N VAL A 96 -12.53 -14.11 1.53
CA VAL A 96 -12.45 -15.52 1.13
C VAL A 96 -11.00 -15.95 1.00
N THR A 97 -10.63 -17.09 1.62
CA THR A 97 -9.30 -17.67 1.45
C THR A 97 -9.03 -17.99 -0.02
N GLY A 98 -7.88 -17.56 -0.53
CA GLY A 98 -7.50 -17.74 -1.93
C GLY A 98 -8.07 -16.68 -2.88
N SER A 99 -8.80 -15.67 -2.36
CA SER A 99 -9.21 -14.53 -3.18
C SER A 99 -7.99 -13.87 -3.82
N ALA A 100 -7.98 -13.88 -5.15
CA ALA A 100 -6.89 -13.38 -5.99
C ALA A 100 -7.41 -12.33 -6.99
N PRO A 101 -7.89 -11.16 -6.51
CA PRO A 101 -8.53 -10.17 -7.37
C PRO A 101 -7.52 -9.45 -8.25
N VAL A 102 -7.84 -9.29 -9.52
CA VAL A 102 -7.11 -8.46 -10.48
C VAL A 102 -7.98 -7.28 -10.89
N LEU A 103 -7.52 -6.07 -10.56
CA LEU A 103 -8.20 -4.82 -10.88
C LEU A 103 -7.82 -4.37 -12.29
N ARG A 104 -8.73 -4.51 -13.26
CA ARG A 104 -8.43 -4.29 -14.69
C ARG A 104 -8.25 -2.83 -15.12
N SER A 105 -8.69 -1.87 -14.31
CA SER A 105 -8.54 -0.43 -14.57
C SER A 105 -7.50 0.22 -13.65
N PHE A 106 -6.67 -0.58 -12.98
CA PHE A 106 -5.68 -0.09 -12.04
C PHE A 106 -4.35 0.20 -12.75
N HIS A 107 -4.05 1.48 -12.93
CA HIS A 107 -2.89 1.94 -13.67
C HIS A 107 -1.93 2.76 -12.79
N ARG A 108 -0.77 3.12 -13.36
CA ARG A 108 0.32 3.79 -12.61
C ARG A 108 -0.07 5.10 -11.95
N TRP A 109 -1.04 5.82 -12.51
CA TRP A 109 -1.51 7.10 -11.98
C TRP A 109 -2.62 6.94 -10.96
N ASN A 110 -2.98 5.72 -10.61
CA ASN A 110 -4.07 5.43 -9.70
C ASN A 110 -3.57 4.99 -8.33
N TYR A 111 -4.44 5.19 -7.36
CA TYR A 111 -4.38 4.45 -6.11
C TYR A 111 -5.79 3.93 -5.79
N VAL A 112 -5.86 2.86 -5.01
CA VAL A 112 -7.10 2.36 -4.42
C VAL A 112 -6.95 2.44 -2.91
N ALA A 113 -8.03 2.79 -2.23
CA ALA A 113 -8.15 2.81 -0.78
C ALA A 113 -9.48 2.14 -0.42
N ALA A 114 -9.39 0.88 0.00
CA ALA A 114 -10.53 0.03 0.31
C ALA A 114 -10.71 -0.07 1.82
N HIS A 115 -11.82 0.45 2.31
CA HIS A 115 -12.20 0.46 3.72
C HIS A 115 -12.57 -0.95 4.21
N PHE A 116 -12.19 -1.27 5.44
CA PHE A 116 -12.71 -2.41 6.18
C PHE A 116 -12.73 -2.10 7.67
N ARG A 117 -13.59 -2.82 8.39
CA ARG A 117 -13.64 -2.80 9.85
C ARG A 117 -13.22 -4.16 10.39
N THR A 118 -12.30 -4.16 11.34
CA THR A 118 -11.94 -5.38 12.07
C THR A 118 -13.07 -5.79 13.03
N PRO A 119 -13.28 -7.09 13.28
CA PRO A 119 -14.31 -7.52 14.22
C PRO A 119 -13.96 -7.11 15.65
N ALA A 120 -14.99 -6.95 16.48
CA ALA A 120 -14.81 -6.62 17.89
C ALA A 120 -14.17 -7.75 18.71
N THR A 121 -14.30 -9.00 18.26
CA THR A 121 -13.71 -10.17 18.89
C THR A 121 -12.95 -10.99 17.86
N VAL A 122 -11.71 -11.36 18.21
CA VAL A 122 -10.85 -12.23 17.39
C VAL A 122 -10.25 -13.33 18.25
N PRO A 123 -10.07 -14.55 17.72
CA PRO A 123 -9.29 -15.58 18.39
C PRO A 123 -7.83 -15.14 18.59
N PRO A 124 -7.13 -15.66 19.61
CA PRO A 124 -5.69 -15.45 19.76
C PRO A 124 -4.93 -15.91 18.51
N GLY A 125 -3.98 -15.09 18.04
CA GLY A 125 -3.15 -15.41 16.86
C GLY A 125 -3.85 -15.20 15.51
N TYR A 126 -5.05 -14.62 15.49
CA TYR A 126 -5.75 -14.31 14.24
C TYR A 126 -4.89 -13.42 13.34
N SER A 127 -4.62 -13.92 12.15
CA SER A 127 -3.65 -13.33 11.20
C SER A 127 -3.98 -13.75 9.78
N GLY A 128 -3.38 -13.04 8.83
CA GLY A 128 -3.49 -13.34 7.41
C GLY A 128 -2.51 -12.52 6.59
N ARG A 129 -2.60 -12.67 5.28
CA ARG A 129 -1.70 -11.99 4.35
C ARG A 129 -2.39 -11.66 3.05
N PHE A 130 -1.90 -10.62 2.42
CA PHE A 130 -2.18 -10.36 1.02
C PHE A 130 -1.04 -10.87 0.15
N VAL A 131 -1.40 -11.41 -1.01
CA VAL A 131 -0.47 -11.86 -2.05
C VAL A 131 -0.78 -11.10 -3.33
N ASN A 132 0.25 -10.77 -4.09
CA ASN A 132 0.07 -10.22 -5.42
C ASN A 132 -0.35 -11.35 -6.37
N PRO A 133 -1.60 -11.36 -6.89
CA PRO A 133 -2.14 -12.50 -7.64
C PRO A 133 -1.66 -12.54 -9.10
N ALA A 134 -0.76 -11.65 -9.51
CA ALA A 134 -0.15 -11.72 -10.84
C ALA A 134 0.73 -12.97 -10.93
N THR A 135 0.53 -13.83 -11.93
CA THR A 135 1.34 -15.04 -12.15
C THR A 135 2.60 -14.79 -12.99
N ILE A 136 2.74 -13.59 -13.56
CA ILE A 136 3.91 -13.16 -14.34
C ILE A 136 4.39 -11.79 -13.84
N ALA A 137 5.68 -11.50 -14.08
CA ALA A 137 6.30 -10.22 -13.82
C ALA A 137 5.51 -9.04 -14.45
N GLY A 138 4.85 -8.24 -13.62
CA GLY A 138 4.13 -7.01 -13.94
C GLY A 138 4.70 -5.82 -13.14
N PRO A 139 3.97 -4.70 -13.04
CA PRO A 139 4.45 -3.53 -12.31
C PRO A 139 4.54 -3.85 -10.82
N ASN A 140 5.61 -3.41 -10.18
CA ASN A 140 5.75 -3.55 -8.73
C ASN A 140 4.59 -2.85 -8.02
N ILE A 141 4.11 -3.43 -6.92
CA ILE A 141 3.01 -2.89 -6.12
C ILE A 141 3.54 -2.44 -4.77
N THR A 142 3.03 -1.31 -4.27
CA THR A 142 3.11 -0.95 -2.85
C THR A 142 1.73 -1.12 -2.26
N MET A 143 1.66 -1.83 -1.14
CA MET A 143 0.46 -1.98 -0.32
C MET A 143 0.72 -1.45 1.08
N ALA A 144 -0.24 -0.72 1.63
CA ALA A 144 -0.24 -0.27 3.01
C ALA A 144 -1.60 -0.52 3.67
N ILE A 145 -1.59 -0.76 4.98
CA ILE A 145 -2.79 -0.76 5.84
C ILE A 145 -2.67 0.40 6.83
N SER A 146 -3.67 1.27 6.87
CA SER A 146 -3.64 2.48 7.71
C SER A 146 -5.05 2.89 8.15
N ARG A 147 -5.15 3.84 9.09
CA ARG A 147 -6.43 4.46 9.47
C ARG A 147 -6.81 5.66 8.58
N ALA A 148 -5.88 6.11 7.74
CA ALA A 148 -6.00 7.25 6.85
C ALA A 148 -6.04 6.82 5.39
N CYS A 149 -6.90 7.46 4.60
CA CYS A 149 -7.16 7.03 3.25
C CYS A 149 -6.05 7.47 2.28
N GLY A 150 -5.48 6.55 1.52
CA GLY A 150 -4.35 6.83 0.62
C GLY A 150 -3.04 7.10 1.36
N ASP A 151 -2.92 6.67 2.61
CA ASP A 151 -1.69 6.80 3.39
C ASP A 151 -0.67 5.72 3.01
N PHE A 152 0.45 6.19 2.47
CA PHE A 152 1.64 5.39 2.14
C PHE A 152 2.89 5.94 2.86
N ALA A 153 2.70 6.68 3.95
CA ALA A 153 3.77 7.36 4.70
C ALA A 153 4.10 6.60 6.00
N THR A 154 4.68 7.31 6.98
CA THR A 154 5.11 6.76 8.28
C THR A 154 4.01 6.73 9.34
N HIS A 155 2.81 7.24 9.06
CA HIS A 155 1.67 7.31 10.01
C HIS A 155 0.89 5.99 10.12
N LEU A 156 1.57 4.87 9.91
CA LEU A 156 0.98 3.54 9.87
C LEU A 156 0.90 2.94 11.29
N PRO A 157 -0.04 2.03 11.56
CA PRO A 157 -0.19 1.40 12.87
C PRO A 157 1.07 0.68 13.37
N SER A 158 1.86 0.13 12.44
CA SER A 158 3.18 -0.44 12.70
C SER A 158 4.01 -0.45 11.42
N PRO A 159 5.35 -0.59 11.51
CA PRO A 159 6.21 -0.64 10.32
C PRO A 159 5.85 -1.77 9.35
N GLY A 160 5.38 -2.90 9.86
CA GLY A 160 4.92 -4.04 9.05
C GLY A 160 3.60 -3.80 8.31
N CYS A 161 2.96 -2.64 8.49
CA CYS A 161 1.74 -2.27 7.75
C CYS A 161 2.00 -1.75 6.35
N ILE A 162 3.25 -1.70 5.87
CA ILE A 162 3.55 -1.35 4.48
C ILE A 162 4.57 -2.31 3.88
N THR A 163 4.34 -2.67 2.63
CA THR A 163 5.29 -3.41 1.82
C THR A 163 5.42 -2.69 0.49
N ARG A 164 6.66 -2.31 0.16
CA ARG A 164 6.98 -1.53 -1.03
C ARG A 164 7.58 -2.42 -2.11
N ASP A 165 7.44 -1.95 -3.35
CA ASP A 165 8.13 -2.49 -4.50
C ASP A 165 8.01 -4.02 -4.67
N VAL A 166 6.86 -4.58 -4.32
CA VAL A 166 6.64 -6.03 -4.35
C VAL A 166 6.72 -6.52 -5.81
N PRO A 167 7.79 -7.25 -6.19
CA PRO A 167 7.95 -7.77 -7.53
C PRO A 167 7.02 -8.98 -7.67
N THR A 168 6.08 -8.86 -8.58
CA THR A 168 5.05 -9.82 -9.03
C THR A 168 5.46 -11.31 -9.13
N ALA A 169 4.45 -12.21 -9.19
CA ALA A 169 4.43 -13.68 -9.02
C ALA A 169 4.27 -14.17 -7.56
N ASP A 170 3.01 -14.19 -7.08
CA ASP A 170 2.60 -14.72 -5.75
C ASP A 170 3.37 -14.13 -4.55
N ALA A 171 4.00 -12.97 -4.76
CA ALA A 171 4.82 -12.33 -3.75
C ALA A 171 3.96 -11.83 -2.58
N TYR A 172 4.49 -12.02 -1.38
CA TYR A 172 3.86 -11.51 -0.16
C TYR A 172 3.85 -9.98 -0.18
N MET A 173 2.65 -9.44 0.01
CA MET A 173 2.45 -8.03 0.31
C MET A 173 2.40 -7.89 1.84
N VAL A 174 1.40 -7.19 2.38
CA VAL A 174 1.27 -6.98 3.81
C VAL A 174 0.79 -8.26 4.50
N PHE A 175 1.55 -8.70 5.52
CA PHE A 175 1.08 -9.65 6.53
C PHE A 175 0.44 -8.86 7.67
N TRP A 176 -0.70 -9.30 8.17
CA TRP A 176 -1.42 -8.66 9.27
C TRP A 176 -1.68 -9.66 10.40
N GLN A 177 -1.67 -9.16 11.63
CA GLN A 177 -1.91 -9.95 12.81
C GLN A 177 -2.46 -9.05 13.92
N PHE A 178 -3.41 -9.58 14.69
CA PHE A 178 -3.88 -8.91 15.91
C PHE A 178 -2.89 -9.12 17.05
N ASN A 179 -2.53 -8.05 17.75
CA ASN A 179 -1.65 -8.08 18.92
C ASN A 179 -0.29 -8.76 18.66
N THR A 180 0.33 -8.44 17.52
CA THR A 180 1.63 -9.03 17.16
C THR A 180 2.74 -8.60 18.11
N SER A 181 3.63 -9.53 18.47
CA SER A 181 4.90 -9.22 19.15
C SER A 181 6.01 -8.82 18.17
N SER A 182 5.72 -8.78 16.88
CA SER A 182 6.69 -8.48 15.80
C SER A 182 6.14 -7.40 14.86
N PRO A 183 5.98 -6.15 15.36
CA PRO A 183 5.38 -5.05 14.59
C PRO A 183 6.17 -4.65 13.34
N GLN A 184 7.41 -5.10 13.20
CA GLN A 184 8.26 -4.92 12.02
C GLN A 184 7.91 -5.89 10.87
N MET A 185 7.32 -7.05 11.19
CA MET A 185 7.02 -8.12 10.22
C MET A 185 5.51 -8.26 9.94
N ALA A 186 4.67 -7.67 10.79
CA ALA A 186 3.22 -7.75 10.68
C ALA A 186 2.58 -6.39 10.95
N CYS A 187 1.53 -6.08 10.20
CA CYS A 187 0.64 -5.00 10.52
C CYS A 187 -0.14 -5.34 11.79
N ASN A 188 0.06 -4.55 12.84
CA ASN A 188 -0.60 -4.76 14.12
C ASN A 188 -2.03 -4.19 14.09
N LEU A 189 -3.00 -5.04 13.77
CA LEU A 189 -4.40 -4.64 13.74
C LEU A 189 -5.01 -4.63 15.14
N GLN A 190 -5.85 -3.63 15.40
CA GLN A 190 -6.68 -3.54 16.58
C GLN A 190 -8.09 -4.05 16.28
N THR A 191 -8.78 -4.57 17.29
CA THR A 191 -10.18 -4.99 17.18
C THR A 191 -11.11 -3.78 17.08
N ASP A 192 -12.30 -4.00 16.52
CA ASP A 192 -13.34 -2.98 16.33
C ASP A 192 -12.84 -1.65 15.77
N THR A 193 -11.91 -1.71 14.81
CA THR A 193 -11.21 -0.54 14.27
C THR A 193 -11.36 -0.50 12.75
N ASP A 194 -11.69 0.68 12.25
CA ASP A 194 -11.76 0.96 10.82
C ASP A 194 -10.35 1.25 10.24
N TYR A 195 -10.08 0.66 9.08
CA TYR A 195 -8.81 0.75 8.37
C TYR A 195 -9.06 0.85 6.86
N TYR A 196 -8.02 1.23 6.12
CA TYR A 196 -7.94 1.14 4.66
C TYR A 196 -6.84 0.19 4.26
N ILE A 197 -7.10 -0.58 3.20
CA ILE A 197 -6.06 -1.14 2.35
C ILE A 197 -5.78 -0.14 1.23
N ASN A 198 -4.60 0.43 1.24
CA ASN A 198 -4.11 1.34 0.22
C ASN A 198 -3.17 0.59 -0.74
N ILE A 199 -3.40 0.71 -2.04
CA ILE A 199 -2.51 0.13 -3.07
C ILE A 199 -2.17 1.15 -4.17
N ILE A 200 -0.92 1.11 -4.63
CA ILE A 200 -0.38 1.85 -5.79
C ILE A 200 0.53 0.92 -6.62
N GLN A 201 0.69 1.23 -7.90
CA GLN A 201 1.85 0.75 -8.65
C GLN A 201 3.07 1.59 -8.27
N SER A 202 4.14 0.93 -7.82
CA SER A 202 5.40 1.57 -7.44
C SER A 202 6.28 1.84 -8.65
N ASP A 203 6.30 0.91 -9.62
CA ASP A 203 7.05 1.09 -10.87
C ASP A 203 6.23 1.93 -11.86
N GLN A 204 6.60 3.19 -11.98
CA GLN A 204 5.94 4.13 -12.89
C GLN A 204 6.34 3.94 -14.35
N GLU A 205 7.50 3.36 -14.58
CA GLU A 205 8.10 3.20 -15.91
C GLU A 205 7.69 1.89 -16.57
N SER A 206 7.24 0.90 -15.79
CA SER A 206 6.72 -0.36 -16.31
C SER A 206 5.66 -0.12 -17.39
N LEU A 207 5.87 -0.68 -18.58
CA LEU A 207 4.89 -0.65 -19.67
C LEU A 207 3.97 -1.88 -19.67
N THR A 208 4.25 -2.82 -18.78
CA THR A 208 3.60 -4.13 -18.72
C THR A 208 2.40 -4.07 -17.79
N GLU A 209 1.27 -4.63 -18.23
CA GLU A 209 0.16 -4.97 -17.35
C GLU A 209 -0.11 -6.46 -17.44
N CYS A 210 -0.24 -7.12 -16.28
CA CYS A 210 -0.40 -8.56 -16.18
C CYS A 210 -1.74 -8.92 -15.54
N VAL A 211 -2.47 -9.83 -16.18
CA VAL A 211 -3.73 -10.39 -15.70
C VAL A 211 -3.63 -11.91 -15.80
N GLY A 212 -3.42 -12.59 -14.68
CA GLY A 212 -3.04 -14.01 -14.70
C GLY A 212 -1.82 -14.22 -15.62
N ASP A 213 -1.90 -15.19 -16.52
CA ASP A 213 -0.80 -15.56 -17.43
C ASP A 213 -0.66 -14.66 -18.67
N LEU A 214 -1.43 -13.56 -18.74
CA LEU A 214 -1.37 -12.62 -19.85
C LEU A 214 -0.74 -11.32 -19.39
N CYS A 215 0.51 -11.09 -19.78
CA CYS A 215 1.12 -9.78 -19.74
C CYS A 215 1.12 -9.17 -21.13
N GLN A 216 0.62 -7.94 -21.23
CA GLN A 216 0.70 -7.17 -22.47
C GLN A 216 1.32 -5.81 -22.19
N VAL A 217 2.05 -5.28 -23.18
CA VAL A 217 2.32 -3.84 -23.23
C VAL A 217 0.95 -3.17 -23.36
N ALA A 218 0.53 -2.44 -22.35
CA ALA A 218 -0.80 -1.84 -22.33
C ALA A 218 -0.94 -0.88 -23.54
N PRO A 219 -1.78 -1.17 -24.56
CA PRO A 219 -1.78 -0.42 -25.82
C PRO A 219 -2.20 1.05 -25.70
N TRP A 220 -2.77 1.44 -24.55
CA TRP A 220 -3.08 2.83 -24.18
C TRP A 220 -1.92 3.57 -23.48
N ARG A 221 -0.72 2.97 -23.40
CA ARG A 221 0.51 3.61 -22.88
C ARG A 221 1.41 4.20 -23.97
N ASN A 222 0.99 4.16 -25.25
CA ASN A 222 1.61 4.87 -26.38
C ASN A 222 0.91 6.21 -26.65
#